data_AF-A0A5C3P3D0-F1
#
_entry.id   AF-A0A5C3P3D0-F1
#
_cell.length_a   1.000
_cell.length_b   1.000
_cell.length_c   1.000
_cell.angle_alpha   90.00
_cell.angle_beta   90.00
_cell.angle_gamma   90.00
#
_symmetry.space_group_name_H-M   'P 1'
#
loop_
_entity.id
_entity.type
_entity.pdbx_description
1 polymer ?
#
loop_
_entity_poly.entity_id
_entity_poly.type
_entity_poly.pdbx_seq_one_letter_code
_entity_poly.pdbx_strand_id
1 'polypeptide(L)'
;MAFFQGGIDKVEAWIAERERSGIDFGDPRRRTPQGVLKAPKFVRFHMLDSGEGCDEIFWEDPHNFTPRRGRNGWIDSWGIYPHDNDGFREVDGMRIAERTATTQHIYREKENMFLPEIQFIDALITKKVSQLKQVDLGDLPQRDFTLYISLPFIDNPYDSRTDRYWRRIRVSGGLPLFVFADKVITPLWGWVRNLHAHIFHDFKDGALFGPKGCNAMDMMHLDKSGYKYIPEEEYCIAHILRTPGEVMGYHYDFGDNWFVDIKLEEIASKEESTGAVAVLDGAGGIPPDGEQTGTFHWADYLRKAARSPVGKRKAVAALFGATNYIQVGKKPPADPFSYDFDAFDLEGTRRAVRDALDSKASLPYASKKFVSPIGEQTPDSMLSDESVMLRLGMRLKDMKKGTALAQVPVSDTTFLEEGVSVGRKDNPGNTACANCGSPSDLKACGACGQRYYCSKTCQKAHWKDRHKNECKRK
;
A
#
# COMPACT_ATOMS: atom_id res chain seq x y z
N MET A 1 -7.81 -28.19 6.41
CA MET A 1 -7.07 -29.46 6.19
C MET A 1 -7.21 -29.96 4.76
N ALA A 2 -8.42 -30.09 4.19
CA ALA A 2 -8.61 -30.55 2.80
C ALA A 2 -7.83 -29.74 1.73
N PHE A 3 -7.78 -28.42 1.87
CA PHE A 3 -7.03 -27.54 0.96
C PHE A 3 -5.51 -27.80 0.96
N PHE A 4 -4.94 -28.11 2.13
CA PHE A 4 -3.52 -28.44 2.27
C PHE A 4 -3.21 -29.86 1.77
N GLN A 5 -4.13 -30.81 1.99
CA GLN A 5 -4.00 -32.16 1.46
C GLN A 5 -3.94 -32.15 -0.08
N GLY A 6 -4.78 -31.34 -0.73
CA GLY A 6 -4.76 -31.20 -2.19
C GLY A 6 -3.41 -30.71 -2.75
N GLY A 7 -2.69 -29.86 -2.01
CA GLY A 7 -1.34 -29.43 -2.40
C GLY A 7 -0.31 -30.57 -2.36
N ILE A 8 -0.39 -31.45 -1.37
CA ILE A 8 0.47 -32.64 -1.27
C ILE A 8 0.18 -33.62 -2.41
N ASP A 9 -1.12 -33.87 -2.65
CA ASP A 9 -1.56 -34.79 -3.70
C ASP A 9 -1.07 -34.34 -5.10
N LYS A 10 -1.04 -33.02 -5.37
CA LYS A 10 -0.46 -32.46 -6.61
C LYS A 10 1.04 -32.73 -6.75
N VAL A 11 1.81 -32.66 -5.66
CA VAL A 11 3.24 -32.96 -5.68
C VAL A 11 3.48 -34.46 -5.95
N GLU A 12 2.71 -35.33 -5.30
CA GLU A 12 2.82 -36.78 -5.52
C GLU A 12 2.43 -37.16 -6.96
N ALA A 13 1.37 -36.56 -7.50
CA ALA A 13 0.94 -36.76 -8.88
C ALA A 13 2.04 -36.35 -9.88
N TRP A 14 2.72 -35.23 -9.61
CA TRP A 14 3.85 -34.76 -10.42
C TRP A 14 5.03 -35.72 -10.40
N ILE A 15 5.43 -36.21 -9.22
CA ILE A 15 6.49 -37.21 -9.05
C ILE A 15 6.15 -38.46 -9.89
N ALA A 16 4.92 -38.96 -9.77
CA ALA A 16 4.48 -40.14 -10.47
C ALA A 16 4.41 -39.93 -12.00
N GLU A 17 4.05 -38.73 -12.49
CA GLU A 17 4.12 -38.39 -13.93
C GLU A 17 5.56 -38.47 -14.44
N ARG A 18 6.52 -37.90 -13.70
CA ARG A 18 7.94 -37.92 -14.05
C ARG A 18 8.48 -39.34 -14.17
N GLU A 19 8.23 -40.16 -13.16
CA GLU A 19 8.63 -41.57 -13.15
C GLU A 19 8.04 -42.35 -14.34
N ARG A 20 6.74 -42.17 -14.63
CA ARG A 20 6.09 -42.83 -15.78
C ARG A 20 6.62 -42.37 -17.12
N SER A 21 6.98 -41.09 -17.25
CA SER A 21 7.47 -40.50 -18.50
C SER A 21 8.92 -40.86 -18.84
N GLY A 22 9.66 -41.43 -17.88
CA GLY A 22 11.10 -41.69 -18.02
C GLY A 22 11.95 -40.42 -18.13
N ILE A 23 11.37 -39.24 -17.86
CA ILE A 23 12.09 -37.98 -17.87
C ILE A 23 12.83 -37.84 -16.53
N ASP A 24 14.13 -37.54 -16.61
CA ASP A 24 14.97 -37.30 -15.44
C ASP A 24 14.38 -36.21 -14.52
N PHE A 25 14.49 -36.42 -13.21
CA PHE A 25 14.02 -35.46 -12.19
C PHE A 25 14.82 -34.14 -12.23
N GLY A 26 16.04 -34.16 -12.77
CA GLY A 26 16.86 -32.98 -13.04
C GLY A 26 16.43 -32.17 -14.26
N ASP A 27 15.47 -32.64 -15.06
CA ASP A 27 15.02 -31.92 -16.26
C ASP A 27 14.28 -30.61 -15.89
N PRO A 28 14.78 -29.45 -16.36
CA PRO A 28 14.20 -28.16 -16.01
C PRO A 28 12.88 -27.84 -16.72
N ARG A 29 12.48 -28.61 -17.74
CA ARG A 29 11.25 -28.37 -18.51
C ARG A 29 10.01 -28.52 -17.63
N ARG A 30 9.02 -27.66 -17.82
CA ARG A 30 7.70 -27.72 -17.17
C ARG A 30 6.61 -27.50 -18.22
N ARG A 31 5.41 -28.03 -17.96
CA ARG A 31 4.25 -27.76 -18.82
C ARG A 31 3.80 -26.33 -18.57
N THR A 32 3.78 -25.53 -19.62
CA THR A 32 3.27 -24.16 -19.54
C THR A 32 1.74 -24.17 -19.43
N PRO A 33 1.09 -23.06 -19.04
CA PRO A 33 -0.37 -22.91 -19.14
C PRO A 33 -1.00 -23.30 -20.50
N GLN A 34 -0.27 -23.22 -21.63
CA GLN A 34 -0.77 -23.72 -22.92
C GLN A 34 -0.46 -25.21 -23.18
N GLY A 35 0.02 -25.95 -22.18
CA GLY A 35 0.29 -27.39 -22.26
C GLY A 35 1.62 -27.76 -22.91
N VAL A 36 2.46 -26.79 -23.28
CA VAL A 36 3.74 -27.02 -23.95
C VAL A 36 4.81 -27.39 -22.93
N LEU A 37 5.55 -28.47 -23.14
CA LEU A 37 6.68 -28.84 -22.28
C LEU A 37 7.95 -28.10 -22.71
N LYS A 38 8.35 -27.04 -21.99
CA LYS A 38 9.54 -26.24 -22.32
C LYS A 38 10.30 -25.81 -21.07
N ALA A 39 11.59 -25.54 -21.23
CA ALA A 39 12.45 -25.04 -20.15
C ALA A 39 12.21 -23.54 -19.97
N PRO A 40 12.13 -23.03 -18.72
CA PRO A 40 12.12 -21.59 -18.48
C PRO A 40 13.44 -20.96 -18.93
N LYS A 41 13.39 -19.73 -19.45
CA LYS A 41 14.59 -19.03 -19.93
C LYS A 41 15.47 -18.47 -18.81
N PHE A 42 14.88 -18.18 -17.64
CA PHE A 42 15.57 -17.51 -16.54
C PHE A 42 15.36 -18.17 -15.18
N VAL A 43 14.09 -18.35 -14.79
CA VAL A 43 13.74 -18.88 -13.46
C VAL A 43 14.08 -20.36 -13.35
N ARG A 44 14.31 -20.82 -12.12
CA ARG A 44 14.51 -22.25 -11.81
C ARG A 44 13.37 -22.75 -10.95
N PHE A 45 12.67 -23.78 -11.42
CA PHE A 45 11.68 -24.50 -10.63
C PHE A 45 12.37 -25.51 -9.73
N HIS A 46 11.87 -25.68 -8.51
CA HIS A 46 12.26 -26.80 -7.67
C HIS A 46 11.86 -28.11 -8.36
N MET A 47 12.59 -29.20 -8.12
CA MET A 47 12.33 -30.50 -8.77
C MET A 47 10.91 -31.02 -8.49
N LEU A 48 10.33 -30.66 -7.34
CA LEU A 48 8.97 -31.02 -6.93
C LEU A 48 7.88 -30.02 -7.38
N ASP A 49 8.26 -28.87 -7.93
CA ASP A 49 7.29 -27.90 -8.45
C ASP A 49 7.01 -28.20 -9.91
N SER A 50 5.77 -28.57 -10.24
CA SER A 50 5.32 -28.84 -11.62
C SER A 50 5.17 -27.59 -12.47
N GLY A 51 5.17 -26.39 -11.85
CA GLY A 51 4.83 -25.13 -12.48
C GLY A 51 3.32 -24.91 -12.63
N GLU A 52 2.49 -25.81 -12.11
CA GLU A 52 1.04 -25.64 -12.11
C GLU A 52 0.65 -24.36 -11.36
N GLY A 53 -0.29 -23.62 -11.95
CA GLY A 53 -0.76 -22.34 -11.42
C GLY A 53 0.17 -21.15 -11.66
N CYS A 54 1.33 -21.31 -12.31
CA CYS A 54 2.12 -20.17 -12.78
C CYS A 54 1.50 -19.52 -14.03
N ASP A 55 1.71 -18.22 -14.19
CA ASP A 55 1.47 -17.55 -15.47
C ASP A 55 2.58 -17.86 -16.50
N GLU A 56 2.21 -17.86 -17.80
CA GLU A 56 3.11 -18.16 -18.91
C GLU A 56 4.39 -17.31 -18.91
N ILE A 57 4.29 -16.08 -18.42
CA ILE A 57 5.37 -15.09 -18.38
C ILE A 57 6.60 -15.61 -17.61
N PHE A 58 6.41 -16.52 -16.64
CA PHE A 58 7.50 -17.06 -15.85
C PHE A 58 8.37 -18.08 -16.62
N TRP A 59 8.00 -18.44 -17.86
CA TRP A 59 8.89 -19.15 -18.77
C TRP A 59 9.77 -18.22 -19.61
N GLU A 60 9.49 -16.92 -19.63
CA GLU A 60 10.24 -15.93 -20.40
C GLU A 60 11.46 -15.42 -19.63
N ASP A 61 12.24 -14.52 -20.25
CA ASP A 61 13.38 -13.87 -19.61
C ASP A 61 12.99 -12.45 -19.15
N PRO A 62 13.07 -12.14 -17.84
CA PRO A 62 12.68 -10.84 -17.30
C PRO A 62 13.49 -9.66 -17.87
N HIS A 63 14.65 -9.90 -18.47
CA HIS A 63 15.46 -8.82 -19.04
C HIS A 63 14.87 -8.28 -20.35
N ASN A 64 14.14 -9.11 -21.09
CA ASN A 64 13.63 -8.80 -22.44
C ASN A 64 12.13 -9.08 -22.65
N PHE A 65 11.40 -9.52 -21.62
CA PHE A 65 9.95 -9.70 -21.75
C PHE A 65 9.24 -8.37 -22.03
N THR A 66 8.08 -8.47 -22.70
CA THR A 66 7.23 -7.31 -22.95
C THR A 66 6.17 -7.21 -21.84
N PRO A 67 6.17 -6.15 -21.03
CA PRO A 67 5.17 -5.98 -20.00
C PRO A 67 3.77 -5.78 -20.61
N ARG A 68 2.77 -6.39 -19.98
CA ARG A 68 1.37 -6.23 -20.35
C ARG A 68 0.89 -4.82 -20.01
N ARG A 69 0.05 -4.27 -20.88
CA ARG A 69 -0.50 -2.92 -20.75
C ARG A 69 -2.00 -3.02 -20.54
N GLY A 70 -2.49 -2.35 -19.51
CA GLY A 70 -3.90 -2.24 -19.20
C GLY A 70 -4.50 -0.92 -19.71
N ARG A 71 -5.44 -0.39 -18.91
CA ARG A 71 -6.13 0.88 -19.16
C ARG A 71 -5.14 2.00 -19.48
N ASN A 72 -5.48 2.84 -20.47
CA ASN A 72 -4.67 3.97 -20.91
C ASN A 72 -3.25 3.61 -21.39
N GLY A 73 -2.99 2.33 -21.69
CA GLY A 73 -1.65 1.84 -22.05
C GLY A 73 -0.67 1.78 -20.88
N TRP A 74 -1.14 1.96 -19.65
CA TRP A 74 -0.33 1.89 -18.43
C TRP A 74 0.09 0.46 -18.12
N ILE A 75 1.23 0.33 -17.47
CA ILE A 75 1.73 -0.95 -16.96
C ILE A 75 1.61 -0.92 -15.45
N ASP A 76 0.86 -1.86 -14.86
CA ASP A 76 0.78 -2.06 -13.42
C ASP A 76 1.45 -3.38 -13.01
N SER A 77 1.81 -3.53 -11.74
CA SER A 77 2.28 -4.81 -11.18
C SER A 77 3.33 -5.52 -12.01
N TRP A 78 4.38 -4.79 -12.40
CA TRP A 78 5.48 -5.26 -13.25
C TRP A 78 5.06 -5.70 -14.67
N GLY A 79 3.79 -5.53 -15.05
CA GLY A 79 3.21 -5.98 -16.31
C GLY A 79 3.04 -7.50 -16.40
N ILE A 80 2.91 -8.21 -15.26
CA ILE A 80 2.89 -9.68 -15.23
C ILE A 80 1.49 -10.29 -15.34
N TYR A 81 0.47 -9.57 -14.91
CA TYR A 81 -0.91 -10.08 -14.92
C TYR A 81 -1.61 -9.76 -16.24
N PRO A 82 -2.54 -10.62 -16.69
CA PRO A 82 -3.40 -10.31 -17.82
C PRO A 82 -4.30 -9.11 -17.51
N HIS A 83 -4.83 -8.49 -18.56
CA HIS A 83 -5.85 -7.47 -18.45
C HIS A 83 -7.08 -7.90 -19.26
N ASP A 84 -8.27 -7.57 -18.77
CA ASP A 84 -9.52 -7.79 -19.49
C ASP A 84 -9.72 -6.77 -20.63
N ASN A 85 -10.86 -6.85 -21.31
CA ASN A 85 -11.18 -6.00 -22.46
C ASN A 85 -11.27 -4.50 -22.13
N ASP A 86 -11.54 -4.16 -20.87
CA ASP A 86 -11.61 -2.78 -20.40
C ASP A 86 -10.24 -2.30 -19.85
N GLY A 87 -9.23 -3.17 -19.92
CA GLY A 87 -7.86 -2.89 -19.50
C GLY A 87 -7.66 -3.07 -17.99
N PHE A 88 -8.54 -3.80 -17.30
CA PHE A 88 -8.41 -4.09 -15.87
C PHE A 88 -7.55 -5.31 -15.63
N ARG A 89 -6.72 -5.25 -14.58
CA ARG A 89 -5.88 -6.36 -14.16
C ARG A 89 -6.74 -7.56 -13.76
N GLU A 90 -6.62 -8.65 -14.50
CA GLU A 90 -7.32 -9.91 -14.25
C GLU A 90 -6.44 -10.81 -13.37
N VAL A 91 -6.75 -10.85 -12.07
CA VAL A 91 -6.01 -11.66 -11.10
C VAL A 91 -6.89 -12.82 -10.64
N ASP A 92 -6.53 -14.04 -11.04
CA ASP A 92 -7.17 -15.25 -10.55
C ASP A 92 -6.65 -15.58 -9.13
N GLY A 93 -7.31 -14.99 -8.14
CA GLY A 93 -6.97 -15.16 -6.73
C GLY A 93 -7.08 -16.60 -6.23
N MET A 94 -7.98 -17.41 -6.83
CA MET A 94 -8.15 -18.81 -6.45
C MET A 94 -6.99 -19.66 -6.98
N ARG A 95 -6.62 -19.51 -8.26
CA ARG A 95 -5.43 -20.16 -8.82
C ARG A 95 -4.17 -19.82 -8.03
N ILE A 96 -3.98 -18.55 -7.69
CA ILE A 96 -2.83 -18.10 -6.89
C ILE A 96 -2.86 -18.73 -5.49
N ALA A 97 -4.03 -18.79 -4.84
CA ALA A 97 -4.16 -19.42 -3.53
C ALA A 97 -3.86 -20.93 -3.57
N GLU A 98 -4.34 -21.65 -4.59
CA GLU A 98 -4.03 -23.07 -4.80
C GLU A 98 -2.55 -23.31 -5.07
N ARG A 99 -1.92 -22.42 -5.84
CA ARG A 99 -0.48 -22.46 -6.09
C ARG A 99 0.28 -22.28 -4.78
N THR A 100 -0.04 -21.26 -3.99
CA THR A 100 0.55 -21.04 -2.66
C THR A 100 0.34 -22.26 -1.75
N ALA A 101 -0.82 -22.89 -1.80
CA ALA A 101 -1.13 -24.10 -1.03
C ALA A 101 -0.16 -25.25 -1.33
N THR A 102 0.21 -25.38 -2.61
CA THR A 102 1.12 -26.41 -3.11
C THR A 102 2.58 -26.05 -2.80
N THR A 103 2.98 -24.83 -3.14
CA THR A 103 4.39 -24.42 -3.11
C THR A 103 4.94 -24.14 -1.71
N GLN A 104 4.09 -23.81 -0.73
CA GLN A 104 4.52 -23.57 0.67
C GLN A 104 5.23 -24.76 1.32
N HIS A 105 4.96 -25.99 0.83
CA HIS A 105 5.60 -27.20 1.33
C HIS A 105 6.93 -27.50 0.62
N ILE A 106 7.13 -26.90 -0.55
CA ILE A 106 8.26 -27.12 -1.46
C ILE A 106 9.37 -26.10 -1.19
N TYR A 107 9.06 -24.82 -1.25
CA TYR A 107 10.05 -23.75 -1.17
C TYR A 107 10.23 -23.30 0.27
N ARG A 108 11.35 -23.68 0.89
CA ARG A 108 11.70 -23.32 2.27
C ARG A 108 12.87 -22.35 2.27
N GLU A 109 12.81 -21.31 3.11
CA GLU A 109 13.89 -20.30 3.21
C GLU A 109 15.27 -20.91 3.46
N LYS A 110 15.34 -22.01 4.22
CA LYS A 110 16.60 -22.70 4.56
C LYS A 110 17.31 -23.32 3.34
N GLU A 111 16.59 -23.52 2.24
CA GLU A 111 17.12 -24.17 1.03
C GLU A 111 17.65 -23.15 0.01
N ASN A 112 17.59 -21.85 0.33
CA ASN A 112 18.08 -20.74 -0.51
C ASN A 112 17.55 -20.77 -1.96
N MET A 113 16.34 -21.32 -2.15
CA MET A 113 15.64 -21.39 -3.42
C MET A 113 14.29 -20.70 -3.27
N PHE A 114 14.11 -19.60 -3.99
CA PHE A 114 12.88 -18.81 -4.00
C PHE A 114 11.90 -19.32 -5.06
N LEU A 115 10.62 -18.96 -4.92
CA LEU A 115 9.62 -19.20 -5.95
C LEU A 115 10.08 -18.64 -7.32
N PRO A 116 9.75 -19.31 -8.44
CA PRO A 116 10.02 -18.81 -9.79
C PRO A 116 9.54 -17.37 -10.00
N GLU A 117 8.37 -17.02 -9.47
CA GLU A 117 7.81 -15.67 -9.52
C GLU A 117 8.71 -14.66 -8.83
N ILE A 118 9.18 -15.00 -7.63
CA ILE A 118 10.07 -14.15 -6.84
C ILE A 118 11.42 -13.96 -7.56
N GLN A 119 11.98 -15.02 -8.15
CA GLN A 119 13.19 -14.93 -8.96
C GLN A 119 13.02 -13.98 -10.14
N PHE A 120 11.89 -14.08 -10.85
CA PHE A 120 11.57 -13.21 -11.99
C PHE A 120 11.44 -11.75 -11.55
N ILE A 121 10.67 -11.48 -10.50
CA ILE A 121 10.48 -10.12 -9.98
C ILE A 121 11.79 -9.54 -9.42
N ASP A 122 12.65 -10.33 -8.79
CA ASP A 122 13.96 -9.85 -8.31
C ASP A 122 14.88 -9.39 -9.44
N ALA A 123 14.80 -10.03 -10.62
CA ALA A 123 15.50 -9.55 -11.81
C ALA A 123 14.94 -8.20 -12.30
N LEU A 124 13.62 -8.02 -12.27
CA LEU A 124 12.97 -6.74 -12.61
C LEU A 124 13.34 -5.63 -11.63
N ILE A 125 13.30 -5.92 -10.33
CA ILE A 125 13.75 -5.01 -9.27
C ILE A 125 15.21 -4.62 -9.49
N THR A 126 16.09 -5.59 -9.76
CA THR A 126 17.53 -5.33 -9.99
C THR A 126 17.74 -4.40 -11.20
N LYS A 127 17.02 -4.64 -12.29
CA LYS A 127 17.02 -3.79 -13.49
C LYS A 127 16.54 -2.38 -13.17
N LYS A 128 15.37 -2.23 -12.53
CA LYS A 128 14.79 -0.93 -12.19
C LYS A 128 15.65 -0.15 -11.21
N VAL A 129 16.15 -0.77 -10.14
CA VAL A 129 17.05 -0.12 -9.17
C VAL A 129 18.34 0.35 -9.84
N SER A 130 18.88 -0.42 -10.79
CA SER A 130 20.07 0.00 -11.56
C SER A 130 19.78 1.22 -12.43
N GLN A 131 18.59 1.29 -13.03
CA GLN A 131 18.15 2.47 -13.80
C GLN A 131 17.93 3.68 -12.89
N LEU A 132 17.28 3.50 -11.73
CA LEU A 132 17.01 4.58 -10.78
C LEU A 132 18.29 5.23 -10.24
N LYS A 133 19.37 4.46 -10.04
CA LYS A 133 20.69 4.99 -9.65
C LYS A 133 21.30 5.94 -10.68
N GLN A 134 20.85 5.88 -11.93
CA GLN A 134 21.34 6.71 -13.03
C GLN A 134 20.41 7.91 -13.31
N VAL A 135 19.26 8.00 -12.61
CA VAL A 135 18.32 9.10 -12.81
C VAL A 135 18.89 10.37 -12.20
N ASP A 136 19.09 11.39 -13.05
CA ASP A 136 19.29 12.76 -12.60
C ASP A 136 17.93 13.45 -12.49
N LEU A 137 17.60 13.91 -11.29
CA LEU A 137 16.35 14.63 -11.01
C LEU A 137 16.47 16.14 -11.21
N GLY A 138 17.68 16.67 -11.40
CA GLY A 138 17.93 18.10 -11.48
C GLY A 138 17.37 18.84 -10.26
N ASP A 139 16.57 19.88 -10.51
CA ASP A 139 15.93 20.69 -9.48
C ASP A 139 14.50 20.23 -9.12
N LEU A 140 13.96 19.20 -9.77
CA LEU A 140 12.59 18.70 -9.52
C LEU A 140 12.30 18.44 -8.03
N PRO A 141 13.22 17.88 -7.23
CA PRO A 141 12.95 17.67 -5.81
C PRO A 141 12.72 18.97 -5.02
N GLN A 142 13.15 20.12 -5.53
CA GLN A 142 13.02 21.43 -4.89
C GLN A 142 11.77 22.18 -5.39
N ARG A 143 11.05 21.63 -6.36
CA ARG A 143 9.92 22.28 -7.02
C ARG A 143 8.59 21.76 -6.50
N ASP A 144 7.59 22.62 -6.44
CA ASP A 144 6.24 22.28 -6.03
C ASP A 144 5.48 21.69 -7.22
N PHE A 145 4.93 20.51 -7.02
CA PHE A 145 4.08 19.79 -7.96
C PHE A 145 2.62 20.03 -7.57
N THR A 146 1.79 20.38 -8.56
CA THR A 146 0.33 20.29 -8.40
C THR A 146 -0.12 18.93 -8.90
N LEU A 147 -0.71 18.15 -7.99
CA LEU A 147 -1.17 16.80 -8.24
C LEU A 147 -2.70 16.75 -8.20
N TYR A 148 -3.27 16.06 -9.18
CA TYR A 148 -4.67 15.66 -9.20
C TYR A 148 -4.75 14.18 -8.83
N ILE A 149 -5.44 13.88 -7.74
CA ILE A 149 -5.50 12.56 -7.13
C ILE A 149 -6.95 12.09 -7.16
N SER A 150 -7.26 11.01 -7.87
CA SER A 150 -8.63 10.52 -7.98
C SER A 150 -8.76 9.04 -7.66
N LEU A 151 -9.96 8.64 -7.25
CA LEU A 151 -10.35 7.23 -7.12
C LEU A 151 -10.98 6.80 -8.46
N PRO A 152 -10.21 6.14 -9.36
CA PRO A 152 -10.77 5.64 -10.60
C PRO A 152 -11.90 4.62 -10.35
N PHE A 153 -12.71 4.37 -11.36
CA PHE A 153 -13.77 3.34 -11.37
C PHE A 153 -14.95 3.58 -10.44
N ILE A 154 -15.02 4.76 -9.83
CA ILE A 154 -16.21 5.24 -9.15
C ILE A 154 -16.93 6.21 -10.08
N ASP A 155 -17.96 5.71 -10.75
CA ASP A 155 -18.74 6.48 -11.73
C ASP A 155 -19.29 7.77 -11.12
N ASN A 156 -19.05 8.90 -11.80
CA ASN A 156 -19.72 10.14 -11.51
C ASN A 156 -21.13 10.14 -12.13
N PRO A 157 -22.21 10.20 -11.32
CA PRO A 157 -23.57 10.14 -11.84
C PRO A 157 -24.00 11.42 -12.59
N TYR A 158 -23.23 12.50 -12.48
CA TYR A 158 -23.56 13.80 -13.08
C TYR A 158 -22.79 14.08 -14.38
N ASP A 159 -21.54 13.63 -14.51
CA ASP A 159 -20.75 13.71 -15.75
C ASP A 159 -19.72 12.57 -15.83
N SER A 160 -19.95 11.62 -16.73
CA SER A 160 -19.11 10.43 -16.93
C SER A 160 -17.68 10.71 -17.41
N ARG A 161 -17.36 11.96 -17.79
CA ARG A 161 -16.02 12.38 -18.21
C ARG A 161 -15.17 12.88 -17.04
N THR A 162 -15.72 12.93 -15.84
CA THR A 162 -15.06 13.49 -14.66
C THR A 162 -15.02 12.47 -13.54
N ASP A 163 -13.98 12.55 -12.71
CA ASP A 163 -13.89 11.71 -11.52
C ASP A 163 -14.88 12.18 -10.46
N ARG A 164 -15.54 11.22 -9.80
CA ARG A 164 -16.49 11.53 -8.72
C ARG A 164 -15.79 11.90 -7.41
N TYR A 165 -14.71 11.19 -7.10
CA TYR A 165 -13.91 11.36 -5.88
C TYR A 165 -12.50 11.79 -6.28
N TRP A 166 -12.14 13.04 -5.99
CA TRP A 166 -10.82 13.57 -6.29
C TRP A 166 -10.36 14.63 -5.30
N ARG A 167 -9.05 14.85 -5.23
CA ARG A 167 -8.37 15.88 -4.45
C ARG A 167 -7.32 16.53 -5.33
N ARG A 168 -7.20 17.86 -5.26
CA ARG A 168 -6.09 18.60 -5.85
C ARG A 168 -5.19 19.11 -4.74
N ILE A 169 -3.90 18.79 -4.83
CA ILE A 169 -2.92 19.18 -3.82
C ILE A 169 -1.70 19.84 -4.44
N ARG A 170 -0.94 20.56 -3.62
CA ARG A 170 0.42 21.00 -3.91
C ARG A 170 1.38 20.36 -2.91
N VAL A 171 2.49 19.80 -3.41
CA VAL A 171 3.53 19.15 -2.61
C VAL A 171 4.89 19.35 -3.26
N SER A 172 5.98 19.23 -2.51
CA SER A 172 7.32 19.15 -3.11
C SER A 172 7.49 17.88 -3.94
N GLY A 173 8.09 17.98 -5.14
CA GLY A 173 8.54 16.81 -5.90
C GLY A 173 9.56 15.95 -5.13
N GLY A 174 10.25 16.54 -4.15
CA GLY A 174 11.20 15.86 -3.26
C GLY A 174 10.57 15.18 -2.06
N LEU A 175 9.23 15.19 -1.92
CA LEU A 175 8.55 14.53 -0.80
C LEU A 175 8.80 13.01 -0.86
N PRO A 176 9.37 12.39 0.19
CA PRO A 176 9.60 10.94 0.20
C PRO A 176 8.29 10.17 0.03
N LEU A 177 8.33 9.06 -0.72
CA LEU A 177 7.12 8.27 -1.01
C LEU A 177 6.43 7.77 0.26
N PHE A 178 7.21 7.31 1.24
CA PHE A 178 6.69 6.90 2.56
C PHE A 178 5.93 8.04 3.27
N VAL A 179 6.46 9.26 3.22
CA VAL A 179 5.80 10.44 3.83
C VAL A 179 4.55 10.80 3.03
N PHE A 180 4.60 10.68 1.70
CA PHE A 180 3.47 10.97 0.84
C PHE A 180 2.29 10.02 1.12
N ALA A 181 2.54 8.71 1.23
CA ALA A 181 1.54 7.73 1.64
C ALA A 181 1.01 8.02 3.06
N ASP A 182 1.90 7.98 4.07
CA ASP A 182 1.52 8.04 5.49
C ASP A 182 0.88 9.38 5.89
N LYS A 183 1.40 10.49 5.39
CA LYS A 183 1.06 11.84 5.87
C LYS A 183 0.15 12.64 4.95
N VAL A 184 -0.03 12.21 3.71
CA VAL A 184 -0.80 12.96 2.72
C VAL A 184 -1.93 12.12 2.13
N ILE A 185 -1.64 11.03 1.40
CA ILE A 185 -2.68 10.26 0.70
C ILE A 185 -3.69 9.66 1.67
N THR A 186 -3.22 8.98 2.72
CA THR A 186 -4.10 8.35 3.70
C THR A 186 -5.05 9.36 4.37
N PRO A 187 -4.59 10.51 4.92
CA PRO A 187 -5.50 11.52 5.45
C PRO A 187 -6.35 12.27 4.40
N LEU A 188 -5.94 12.35 3.13
CA LEU A 188 -6.78 12.92 2.05
C LEU A 188 -8.09 12.16 1.85
N TRP A 189 -8.03 10.84 2.02
CA TRP A 189 -9.17 9.94 1.93
C TRP A 189 -9.75 9.57 3.29
N GLY A 190 -9.25 10.16 4.38
CA GLY A 190 -9.67 9.84 5.74
C GLY A 190 -9.47 8.38 6.11
N TRP A 191 -8.56 7.67 5.44
CA TRP A 191 -8.17 6.31 5.77
C TRP A 191 -7.30 6.29 7.04
N VAL A 192 -7.18 5.12 7.67
CA VAL A 192 -6.45 4.92 8.91
C VAL A 192 -4.99 4.62 8.61
N ARG A 193 -4.14 5.54 9.05
CA ARG A 193 -2.69 5.41 8.92
C ARG A 193 -2.18 4.12 9.58
N ASN A 194 -1.26 3.46 8.89
CA ASN A 194 -0.60 2.21 9.30
C ASN A 194 -1.51 0.97 9.42
N LEU A 195 -2.77 1.04 8.99
CA LEU A 195 -3.70 -0.11 9.09
C LEU A 195 -3.45 -1.14 8.00
N HIS A 196 -3.35 -0.68 6.76
CA HIS A 196 -3.21 -1.52 5.58
C HIS A 196 -1.86 -1.32 4.89
N ALA A 197 -1.48 -2.28 4.05
CA ALA A 197 -0.34 -2.14 3.15
C ALA A 197 -0.66 -1.16 2.00
N HIS A 198 0.39 -0.65 1.38
CA HIS A 198 0.30 0.16 0.17
C HIS A 198 1.47 -0.11 -0.78
N ILE A 199 1.25 0.19 -2.06
CA ILE A 199 2.29 0.27 -3.09
C ILE A 199 2.02 1.44 -4.05
N PHE A 200 3.08 2.10 -4.49
CA PHE A 200 3.08 2.99 -5.64
C PHE A 200 3.42 2.20 -6.91
N HIS A 201 2.78 2.57 -8.02
CA HIS A 201 3.02 2.03 -9.35
C HIS A 201 3.64 3.09 -10.25
N ASP A 202 4.82 2.82 -10.80
CA ASP A 202 5.33 3.57 -11.94
C ASP A 202 4.69 3.03 -13.23
N PHE A 203 3.64 3.71 -13.71
CA PHE A 203 2.88 3.23 -14.87
C PHE A 203 3.67 3.19 -16.19
N LYS A 204 4.90 3.72 -16.23
CA LYS A 204 5.78 3.65 -17.41
C LYS A 204 6.34 2.26 -17.64
N ASP A 205 6.61 1.51 -16.56
CA ASP A 205 7.25 0.19 -16.63
C ASP A 205 6.69 -0.84 -15.65
N GLY A 206 5.69 -0.48 -14.84
CA GLY A 206 5.04 -1.35 -13.88
C GLY A 206 5.79 -1.49 -12.56
N ALA A 207 6.91 -0.80 -12.35
CA ALA A 207 7.66 -0.95 -11.12
C ALA A 207 6.85 -0.59 -9.89
N LEU A 208 7.03 -1.39 -8.83
CA LEU A 208 6.33 -1.22 -7.56
C LEU A 208 7.27 -0.68 -6.49
N PHE A 209 6.77 0.26 -5.69
CA PHE A 209 7.47 0.81 -4.53
C PHE A 209 6.57 0.69 -3.30
N GLY A 210 7.10 0.19 -2.19
CA GLY A 210 6.31 0.01 -0.97
C GLY A 210 7.14 0.04 0.31
N PRO A 211 6.47 0.07 1.47
CA PRO A 211 7.12 0.28 2.76
C PRO A 211 7.98 -0.91 3.19
N LYS A 212 9.22 -0.65 3.60
CA LYS A 212 10.16 -1.69 4.01
C LYS A 212 9.72 -2.37 5.30
N GLY A 213 9.63 -3.70 5.23
CA GLY A 213 9.29 -4.53 6.37
C GLY A 213 7.84 -4.37 6.82
N CYS A 214 6.93 -3.94 5.94
CA CYS A 214 5.50 -3.91 6.20
C CYS A 214 4.98 -5.26 6.69
N ASN A 215 4.19 -5.28 7.77
CA ASN A 215 3.53 -6.47 8.29
C ASN A 215 2.03 -6.26 8.57
N ALA A 216 1.41 -5.36 7.80
CA ALA A 216 -0.05 -5.25 7.74
C ALA A 216 -0.68 -6.60 7.33
N MET A 217 -1.89 -6.87 7.80
CA MET A 217 -2.53 -8.19 7.65
C MET A 217 -2.75 -8.57 6.18
N ASP A 218 -3.08 -7.58 5.37
CA ASP A 218 -3.35 -7.69 3.93
C ASP A 218 -2.09 -7.96 3.08
N MET A 219 -0.87 -7.89 3.65
CA MET A 219 0.37 -8.30 2.97
C MET A 219 0.33 -9.75 2.47
N MET A 220 -0.55 -10.59 3.03
CA MET A 220 -0.80 -11.94 2.51
C MET A 220 -1.37 -11.97 1.08
N HIS A 221 -1.86 -10.84 0.57
CA HIS A 221 -2.35 -10.66 -0.80
C HIS A 221 -1.31 -9.98 -1.72
N LEU A 222 -0.05 -9.83 -1.28
CA LEU A 222 1.01 -9.23 -2.12
C LEU A 222 1.25 -10.04 -3.42
N ASP A 223 1.06 -11.35 -3.37
CA ASP A 223 1.07 -12.27 -4.51
C ASP A 223 0.00 -11.98 -5.58
N LYS A 224 -1.03 -11.20 -5.25
CA LYS A 224 -2.09 -10.71 -6.15
C LYS A 224 -1.85 -9.27 -6.61
N SER A 225 -0.89 -8.59 -5.98
CA SER A 225 -0.56 -7.18 -6.24
C SER A 225 0.75 -6.98 -6.98
N GLY A 226 1.61 -8.01 -7.05
CA GLY A 226 2.87 -7.99 -7.82
C GLY A 226 4.05 -8.71 -7.17
N TYR A 227 3.82 -9.56 -6.17
CA TYR A 227 4.77 -10.42 -5.45
C TYR A 227 5.83 -9.71 -4.60
N LYS A 228 6.51 -8.69 -5.13
CA LYS A 228 7.51 -7.88 -4.42
C LYS A 228 7.50 -6.43 -4.92
N TYR A 229 8.07 -5.56 -4.11
CA TYR A 229 8.25 -4.14 -4.42
C TYR A 229 9.64 -3.66 -3.99
N ILE A 230 10.07 -2.54 -4.55
CA ILE A 230 11.27 -1.80 -4.17
C ILE A 230 10.96 -1.05 -2.86
N PRO A 231 11.85 -1.07 -1.84
CA PRO A 231 11.69 -0.24 -0.65
C PRO A 231 11.56 1.25 -1.00
N GLU A 232 10.45 1.87 -0.60
CA GLU A 232 10.10 3.23 -1.01
C GLU A 232 10.90 4.33 -0.27
N GLU A 233 11.52 4.01 0.86
CA GLU A 233 12.21 4.98 1.74
C GLU A 233 13.45 5.64 1.13
N GLU A 234 13.92 5.14 -0.01
CA GLU A 234 15.03 5.71 -0.77
C GLU A 234 14.56 6.63 -1.91
N TYR A 235 13.25 6.75 -2.12
CA TYR A 235 12.66 7.42 -3.27
C TYR A 235 11.65 8.50 -2.87
N CYS A 236 11.42 9.43 -3.80
CA CYS A 236 10.49 10.55 -3.67
C CYS A 236 9.61 10.65 -4.92
N ILE A 237 8.59 11.50 -4.88
CA ILE A 237 7.63 11.68 -5.99
C ILE A 237 8.35 11.93 -7.32
N ALA A 238 9.40 12.77 -7.33
CA ALA A 238 10.16 13.12 -8.54
C ALA A 238 10.88 11.93 -9.21
N HIS A 239 11.10 10.82 -8.49
CA HIS A 239 11.65 9.60 -9.11
C HIS A 239 10.63 8.92 -10.04
N ILE A 240 9.33 9.12 -9.81
CA ILE A 240 8.25 8.52 -10.59
C ILE A 240 7.61 9.57 -11.52
N LEU A 241 7.26 10.75 -11.03
CA LEU A 241 6.63 11.83 -11.82
C LEU A 241 7.64 12.94 -12.10
N ARG A 242 7.84 13.28 -13.38
CA ARG A 242 8.85 14.25 -13.84
C ARG A 242 8.31 15.27 -14.83
N THR A 243 7.27 14.92 -15.60
CA THR A 243 6.68 15.83 -16.58
C THR A 243 5.15 15.95 -16.40
N PRO A 244 4.57 17.15 -16.51
CA PRO A 244 3.12 17.33 -16.53
C PRO A 244 2.43 16.37 -17.50
N GLY A 245 1.35 15.77 -17.05
CA GLY A 245 0.60 14.73 -17.76
C GLY A 245 0.98 13.29 -17.37
N GLU A 246 2.15 13.06 -16.76
CA GLU A 246 2.47 11.73 -16.22
C GLU A 246 1.53 11.36 -15.06
N VAL A 247 1.25 10.06 -14.95
CA VAL A 247 0.39 9.47 -13.92
C VAL A 247 1.14 8.33 -13.26
N MET A 248 1.04 8.24 -11.94
CA MET A 248 1.44 7.07 -11.15
C MET A 248 0.24 6.51 -10.40
N GLY A 249 0.28 5.22 -10.11
CA GLY A 249 -0.76 4.57 -9.30
C GLY A 249 -0.40 4.54 -7.83
N TYR A 250 -1.41 4.50 -6.97
CA TYR A 250 -1.28 4.10 -5.57
C TYR A 250 -2.36 3.08 -5.26
N HIS A 251 -1.94 1.92 -4.80
CA HIS A 251 -2.81 0.80 -4.44
C HIS A 251 -2.71 0.61 -2.92
N TYR A 252 -3.83 0.83 -2.23
CA TYR A 252 -3.98 0.74 -0.79
C TYR A 252 -4.94 -0.38 -0.43
N ASP A 253 -4.62 -1.11 0.64
CA ASP A 253 -5.33 -2.32 1.07
C ASP A 253 -5.32 -3.42 0.00
N PHE A 254 -4.43 -4.41 0.14
CA PHE A 254 -4.36 -5.50 -0.84
C PHE A 254 -5.51 -6.51 -0.69
N GLY A 255 -6.27 -6.45 0.41
CA GLY A 255 -7.48 -7.24 0.58
C GLY A 255 -8.64 -6.62 -0.19
N ASP A 256 -8.96 -5.36 0.11
CA ASP A 256 -10.12 -4.67 -0.47
C ASP A 256 -9.83 -4.04 -1.84
N ASN A 257 -8.60 -3.63 -2.10
CA ASN A 257 -8.10 -3.01 -3.34
C ASN A 257 -8.68 -1.62 -3.62
N TRP A 258 -8.19 -0.61 -2.89
CA TRP A 258 -8.34 0.79 -3.27
C TRP A 258 -7.29 1.20 -4.28
N PHE A 259 -7.72 1.56 -5.48
CA PHE A 259 -6.87 2.13 -6.51
C PHE A 259 -7.01 3.65 -6.54
N VAL A 260 -5.88 4.33 -6.74
CA VAL A 260 -5.78 5.79 -6.81
C VAL A 260 -4.89 6.17 -7.99
N ASP A 261 -5.38 7.05 -8.86
CA ASP A 261 -4.58 7.67 -9.92
C ASP A 261 -4.01 9.00 -9.41
N ILE A 262 -2.71 9.22 -9.60
CA ILE A 262 -2.02 10.45 -9.20
C ILE A 262 -1.38 11.07 -10.43
N LYS A 263 -2.03 12.12 -10.96
CA LYS A 263 -1.59 12.85 -12.14
C LYS A 263 -0.80 14.09 -11.73
N LEU A 264 0.36 14.29 -12.35
CA LEU A 264 1.09 15.54 -12.29
C LEU A 264 0.45 16.56 -13.25
N GLU A 265 -0.21 17.59 -12.73
CA GLU A 265 -0.82 18.65 -13.56
C GLU A 265 0.19 19.75 -13.90
N GLU A 266 0.96 20.21 -12.92
CA GLU A 266 1.85 21.37 -13.08
C GLU A 266 3.11 21.22 -12.20
N ILE A 267 4.20 21.86 -12.62
CA ILE A 267 5.43 22.00 -11.84
C ILE A 267 5.73 23.50 -11.73
N ALA A 268 5.60 24.07 -10.53
CA ALA A 268 5.91 25.46 -10.24
C ALA A 268 7.40 25.76 -10.48
N SER A 269 7.78 27.01 -10.74
CA SER A 269 9.20 27.39 -10.76
C SER A 269 9.85 27.18 -9.39
N LYS A 270 11.17 27.08 -9.35
CA LYS A 270 11.90 26.90 -8.08
C LYS A 270 11.67 28.09 -7.13
N GLU A 271 11.55 29.29 -7.68
CA GLU A 271 11.37 30.54 -6.95
C GLU A 271 9.98 30.63 -6.30
N GLU A 272 8.96 30.08 -6.96
CA GLU A 272 7.58 30.01 -6.44
C GLU A 272 7.39 28.84 -5.48
N SER A 273 8.34 27.91 -5.42
CA SER A 273 8.22 26.67 -4.65
C SER A 273 8.53 26.90 -3.18
N THR A 274 7.66 26.39 -2.33
CA THR A 274 7.78 26.47 -0.87
C THR A 274 8.13 25.12 -0.25
N GLY A 275 7.92 24.04 -1.00
CA GLY A 275 7.94 22.66 -0.55
C GLY A 275 6.73 22.29 0.31
N ALA A 276 5.84 23.23 0.65
CA ALA A 276 4.76 22.98 1.58
C ALA A 276 3.68 22.06 0.96
N VAL A 277 3.10 21.22 1.82
CA VAL A 277 1.92 20.44 1.50
C VAL A 277 0.68 21.33 1.67
N ALA A 278 -0.12 21.44 0.63
CA ALA A 278 -1.39 22.17 0.65
C ALA A 278 -2.49 21.39 -0.05
N VAL A 279 -3.64 21.25 0.60
CA VAL A 279 -4.87 20.74 -0.05
C VAL A 279 -5.58 21.93 -0.68
N LEU A 280 -5.67 21.93 -2.00
CA LEU A 280 -6.19 23.06 -2.77
C LEU A 280 -7.70 22.96 -2.95
N ASP A 281 -8.18 21.79 -3.37
CA ASP A 281 -9.58 21.56 -3.73
C ASP A 281 -9.93 20.06 -3.75
N GLY A 282 -11.19 19.71 -3.98
CA GLY A 282 -11.65 18.32 -4.11
C GLY A 282 -13.15 18.17 -4.33
N ALA A 283 -13.57 16.94 -4.62
CA ALA A 283 -14.97 16.52 -4.67
C ALA A 283 -15.12 15.08 -4.17
N GLY A 284 -16.32 14.71 -3.72
CA GLY A 284 -16.59 13.40 -3.15
C GLY A 284 -16.23 13.32 -1.67
N GLY A 285 -17.06 12.58 -0.92
CA GLY A 285 -16.87 12.39 0.52
C GLY A 285 -15.66 11.55 0.90
N ILE A 286 -15.64 11.11 2.16
CA ILE A 286 -14.61 10.23 2.72
C ILE A 286 -15.03 8.78 2.43
N PRO A 287 -14.27 7.99 1.66
CA PRO A 287 -14.56 6.57 1.47
C PRO A 287 -14.40 5.78 2.77
N PRO A 288 -15.09 4.63 2.90
CA PRO A 288 -14.86 3.70 4.01
C PRO A 288 -13.44 3.11 4.00
N ASP A 289 -12.90 2.86 5.19
CA ASP A 289 -11.71 2.02 5.43
C ASP A 289 -12.14 0.80 6.24
N GLY A 290 -12.74 -0.19 5.57
CA GLY A 290 -13.42 -1.32 6.23
C GLY A 290 -13.34 -2.59 5.40
N GLU A 291 -14.19 -3.57 5.71
CA GLU A 291 -14.19 -4.86 4.99
C GLU A 291 -15.13 -4.83 3.77
N GLN A 292 -14.68 -5.35 2.63
CA GLN A 292 -15.46 -5.42 1.38
C GLN A 292 -15.95 -4.05 0.90
N THR A 293 -15.07 -3.07 1.01
CA THR A 293 -15.33 -1.67 0.72
C THR A 293 -14.41 -1.07 -0.32
N GLY A 294 -13.40 -1.79 -0.82
CA GLY A 294 -12.49 -1.28 -1.87
C GLY A 294 -13.18 -0.75 -3.13
N THR A 295 -12.39 -0.15 -4.03
CA THR A 295 -12.86 0.72 -5.13
C THR A 295 -14.13 0.20 -5.84
N PHE A 296 -14.12 -1.05 -6.30
CA PHE A 296 -15.25 -1.64 -7.04
C PHE A 296 -16.48 -1.92 -6.16
N HIS A 297 -16.27 -2.36 -4.93
CA HIS A 297 -17.35 -2.60 -3.96
C HIS A 297 -18.00 -1.28 -3.54
N TRP A 298 -17.22 -0.24 -3.28
CA TRP A 298 -17.77 1.08 -2.96
C TRP A 298 -18.53 1.68 -4.14
N ALA A 299 -18.01 1.57 -5.36
CA ALA A 299 -18.74 1.98 -6.56
C ALA A 299 -20.10 1.26 -6.66
N ASP A 300 -20.16 -0.03 -6.34
CA ASP A 300 -21.42 -0.80 -6.29
C ASP A 300 -22.36 -0.34 -5.17
N TYR A 301 -21.85 -0.06 -3.96
CA TYR A 301 -22.63 0.53 -2.87
C TYR A 301 -23.28 1.84 -3.30
N LEU A 302 -22.52 2.72 -3.96
CA LEU A 302 -23.01 4.01 -4.45
C LEU A 302 -24.05 3.83 -5.57
N ARG A 303 -23.83 2.92 -6.52
CA ARG A 303 -24.81 2.58 -7.57
C ARG A 303 -26.11 2.04 -6.99
N LYS A 304 -26.03 1.14 -6.02
CA LYS A 304 -27.21 0.59 -5.30
C LYS A 304 -27.93 1.66 -4.48
N ALA A 305 -27.19 2.57 -3.87
CA ALA A 305 -27.74 3.69 -3.10
C ALA A 305 -28.54 4.67 -3.96
N ALA A 306 -28.06 4.97 -5.17
CA ALA A 306 -28.78 5.82 -6.11
C ALA A 306 -30.08 5.18 -6.64
N ARG A 307 -30.14 3.84 -6.68
CA ARG A 307 -31.27 3.10 -7.27
C ARG A 307 -32.37 2.74 -6.26
N SER A 308 -32.09 2.69 -4.96
CA SER A 308 -33.08 2.20 -4.00
C SER A 308 -32.86 2.69 -2.55
N PRO A 309 -33.95 2.85 -1.77
CA PRO A 309 -33.84 3.13 -0.34
C PRO A 309 -33.08 2.07 0.46
N VAL A 310 -33.21 0.79 0.08
CA VAL A 310 -32.47 -0.31 0.72
C VAL A 310 -30.97 -0.19 0.45
N GLY A 311 -30.58 0.09 -0.80
CA GLY A 311 -29.19 0.34 -1.15
C GLY A 311 -28.60 1.53 -0.39
N LYS A 312 -29.37 2.61 -0.25
CA LYS A 312 -28.93 3.81 0.50
C LYS A 312 -28.63 3.48 1.95
N ARG A 313 -29.54 2.77 2.64
CA ARG A 313 -29.32 2.30 4.02
C ARG A 313 -28.09 1.39 4.14
N LYS A 314 -27.88 0.46 3.21
CA LYS A 314 -26.72 -0.43 3.21
C LYS A 314 -25.41 0.33 3.03
N ALA A 315 -25.35 1.28 2.10
CA ALA A 315 -24.16 2.09 1.87
C ALA A 315 -23.83 2.99 3.09
N VAL A 316 -24.83 3.59 3.73
CA VAL A 316 -24.63 4.34 4.99
C VAL A 316 -24.15 3.41 6.11
N ALA A 317 -24.75 2.23 6.27
CA ALA A 317 -24.32 1.27 7.29
C ALA A 317 -22.88 0.79 7.06
N ALA A 318 -22.51 0.47 5.82
CA ALA A 318 -21.15 0.08 5.46
C ALA A 318 -20.15 1.21 5.78
N LEU A 319 -20.47 2.45 5.42
CA LEU A 319 -19.61 3.61 5.69
C LEU A 319 -19.38 3.86 7.18
N PHE A 320 -20.45 3.87 7.99
CA PHE A 320 -20.35 4.14 9.42
C PHE A 320 -19.90 2.92 10.24
N GLY A 321 -19.89 1.72 9.64
CA GLY A 321 -19.26 0.53 10.18
C GLY A 321 -17.77 0.41 9.83
N ALA A 322 -17.23 1.28 8.99
CA ALA A 322 -15.83 1.25 8.60
C ALA A 322 -14.91 1.75 9.73
N THR A 323 -13.68 1.25 9.75
CA THR A 323 -12.70 1.49 10.82
C THR A 323 -12.42 2.98 11.01
N ASN A 324 -12.27 3.72 9.91
CA ASN A 324 -12.01 5.17 9.94
C ASN A 324 -13.18 6.00 10.51
N TYR A 325 -14.41 5.49 10.49
CA TYR A 325 -15.56 6.15 11.11
C TYR A 325 -15.71 5.72 12.58
N ILE A 326 -15.52 4.44 12.88
CA ILE A 326 -15.61 3.90 14.24
C ILE A 326 -14.55 4.51 15.16
N GLN A 327 -13.29 4.57 14.73
CA GLN A 327 -12.18 5.04 15.58
C GLN A 327 -12.34 6.49 16.04
N VAL A 328 -13.01 7.33 15.26
CA VAL A 328 -13.27 8.73 15.61
C VAL A 328 -14.65 8.93 16.25
N GLY A 329 -15.38 7.84 16.54
CA GLY A 329 -16.69 7.87 17.18
C GLY A 329 -17.80 8.48 16.33
N LYS A 330 -17.66 8.48 14.99
CA LYS A 330 -18.70 8.99 14.09
C LYS A 330 -19.90 8.06 14.13
N LYS A 331 -21.08 8.62 14.39
CA LYS A 331 -22.36 7.89 14.40
C LYS A 331 -23.12 8.14 13.09
N PRO A 332 -23.85 7.13 12.58
CA PRO A 332 -24.68 7.32 11.39
C PRO A 332 -25.75 8.40 11.65
N PRO A 333 -26.19 9.13 10.60
CA PRO A 333 -27.28 10.08 10.74
C PRO A 333 -28.57 9.36 11.16
N ALA A 334 -29.44 10.07 11.90
CA ALA A 334 -30.73 9.53 12.33
C ALA A 334 -31.60 9.10 11.12
N ASP A 335 -31.53 9.87 10.03
CA ASP A 335 -32.09 9.50 8.74
C ASP A 335 -30.98 9.18 7.73
N PRO A 336 -30.78 7.90 7.35
CA PRO A 336 -29.81 7.49 6.33
C PRO A 336 -30.05 8.14 4.95
N PHE A 337 -31.27 8.57 4.65
CA PHE A 337 -31.59 9.21 3.37
C PHE A 337 -31.05 10.64 3.27
N SER A 338 -30.78 11.28 4.41
CA SER A 338 -30.18 12.61 4.47
C SER A 338 -28.67 12.63 4.18
N TYR A 339 -28.00 11.47 4.19
CA TYR A 339 -26.55 11.43 4.03
C TYR A 339 -26.13 11.75 2.59
N ASP A 340 -25.23 12.71 2.40
CA ASP A 340 -24.63 13.00 1.10
C ASP A 340 -23.26 12.30 0.99
N PHE A 341 -23.12 11.39 0.02
CA PHE A 341 -21.86 10.69 -0.24
C PHE A 341 -20.85 11.55 -1.01
N ASP A 342 -21.31 12.62 -1.63
CA ASP A 342 -20.52 13.48 -2.51
C ASP A 342 -20.01 14.75 -1.80
N ALA A 343 -20.50 15.01 -0.57
CA ALA A 343 -20.13 16.15 0.25
C ALA A 343 -18.64 16.11 0.64
N PHE A 344 -17.86 17.04 0.08
CA PHE A 344 -16.44 17.20 0.39
C PHE A 344 -16.21 18.25 1.49
N ASP A 345 -15.53 17.84 2.56
CA ASP A 345 -15.08 18.73 3.65
C ASP A 345 -13.62 19.14 3.43
N LEU A 346 -13.41 20.24 2.69
CA LEU A 346 -12.07 20.76 2.39
C LEU A 346 -11.30 21.14 3.66
N GLU A 347 -11.96 21.83 4.59
CA GLU A 347 -11.31 22.30 5.81
C GLU A 347 -10.99 21.15 6.77
N GLY A 348 -11.88 20.16 6.89
CA GLY A 348 -11.60 18.92 7.60
C GLY A 348 -10.44 18.14 7.00
N THR A 349 -10.38 18.04 5.67
CA THR A 349 -9.28 17.38 4.96
C THR A 349 -7.95 18.11 5.19
N ARG A 350 -7.94 19.45 5.13
CA ARG A 350 -6.77 20.27 5.46
C ARG A 350 -6.28 20.03 6.89
N ARG A 351 -7.20 19.97 7.86
CA ARG A 351 -6.88 19.65 9.26
C ARG A 351 -6.30 18.24 9.39
N ALA A 352 -6.91 17.23 8.76
CA ALA A 352 -6.45 15.85 8.83
C ALA A 352 -5.02 15.68 8.29
N VAL A 353 -4.70 16.27 7.13
CA VAL A 353 -3.33 16.27 6.58
C VAL A 353 -2.36 17.01 7.52
N ARG A 354 -2.77 18.16 8.04
CA ARG A 354 -1.95 18.97 8.96
C ARG A 354 -1.66 18.25 10.28
N ASP A 355 -2.61 17.48 10.80
CA ASP A 355 -2.43 16.69 12.03
C ASP A 355 -1.58 15.44 11.77
N ALA A 356 -1.72 14.83 10.58
CA ALA A 356 -0.85 13.75 10.17
C ALA A 356 0.62 14.22 10.07
N LEU A 357 0.89 15.35 9.41
CA LEU A 357 2.24 15.93 9.28
C LEU A 357 2.90 16.24 10.62
N ASP A 358 2.12 16.67 11.62
CA ASP A 358 2.61 16.91 12.97
C ASP A 358 2.77 15.63 13.77
N SER A 359 2.02 14.57 13.50
CA SER A 359 2.16 13.31 14.22
C SER A 359 3.47 12.55 13.90
N LYS A 360 3.84 11.58 14.76
CA LYS A 360 5.00 10.71 14.51
C LYS A 360 4.81 9.84 13.28
N ALA A 361 5.91 9.50 12.60
CA ALA A 361 5.87 8.55 11.49
C ALA A 361 5.32 7.20 11.97
N SER A 362 4.49 6.58 11.13
CA SER A 362 4.00 5.23 11.37
C SER A 362 5.12 4.19 11.30
N LEU A 363 4.89 3.00 11.84
CA LEU A 363 5.87 1.92 11.89
C LEU A 363 5.37 0.73 11.05
N PRO A 364 5.76 0.61 9.77
CA PRO A 364 5.28 -0.47 8.90
C PRO A 364 5.61 -1.88 9.42
N TYR A 365 6.70 -2.05 10.15
CA TYR A 365 7.07 -3.34 10.77
C TYR A 365 6.28 -3.68 12.02
N ALA A 366 5.36 -2.80 12.43
CA ALA A 366 4.43 -3.00 13.53
C ALA A 366 3.10 -2.31 13.16
N SER A 367 2.57 -2.69 12.00
CA SER A 367 1.32 -2.18 11.45
C SER A 367 0.16 -2.39 12.41
N LYS A 368 -0.79 -1.47 12.32
CA LYS A 368 -2.02 -1.49 13.09
C LYS A 368 -2.88 -2.70 12.68
N LYS A 369 -3.43 -3.43 13.65
CA LYS A 369 -4.29 -4.60 13.39
C LYS A 369 -5.27 -4.83 14.52
N PHE A 370 -6.42 -5.41 14.18
CA PHE A 370 -7.36 -5.92 15.17
C PHE A 370 -6.89 -7.29 15.65
N VAL A 371 -6.88 -7.47 16.97
CA VAL A 371 -6.48 -8.71 17.62
C VAL A 371 -7.64 -9.19 18.48
N SER A 372 -8.15 -10.38 18.16
CA SER A 372 -9.17 -11.10 18.92
C SER A 372 -8.56 -12.41 19.45
N PRO A 373 -7.99 -12.41 20.66
CA PRO A 373 -7.34 -13.59 21.23
C PRO A 373 -8.31 -14.77 21.37
N ILE A 374 -7.79 -15.99 21.25
CA ILE A 374 -8.56 -17.21 21.52
C ILE A 374 -8.43 -17.56 23.00
N GLY A 375 -9.56 -17.66 23.71
CA GLY A 375 -9.61 -17.99 25.14
C GLY A 375 -9.54 -16.75 26.06
N GLU A 376 -9.32 -16.98 27.35
CA GLU A 376 -9.28 -15.92 28.39
C GLU A 376 -7.95 -15.14 28.40
N GLN A 377 -7.47 -14.72 27.23
CA GLN A 377 -6.25 -13.92 27.13
C GLN A 377 -6.58 -12.42 27.30
N THR A 378 -5.79 -11.73 28.11
CA THR A 378 -5.91 -10.28 28.34
C THR A 378 -4.94 -9.51 27.43
N PRO A 379 -5.15 -8.21 27.18
CA PRO A 379 -4.18 -7.38 26.45
C PRO A 379 -2.74 -7.50 27.01
N ASP A 380 -2.59 -7.52 28.34
CA ASP A 380 -1.30 -7.70 29.00
C ASP A 380 -0.66 -9.07 28.73
N SER A 381 -1.44 -10.16 28.72
CA SER A 381 -0.90 -11.49 28.41
C SER A 381 -0.48 -11.61 26.93
N MET A 382 -1.02 -10.75 26.07
CA MET A 382 -0.64 -10.68 24.65
C MET A 382 0.70 -9.97 24.41
N LEU A 383 1.31 -9.36 25.43
CA LEU A 383 2.60 -8.67 25.34
C LEU A 383 3.82 -9.56 25.65
N SER A 384 3.66 -10.90 25.77
CA SER A 384 4.82 -11.80 25.85
C SER A 384 5.59 -11.86 24.52
N ASP A 385 6.89 -12.19 24.58
CA ASP A 385 7.74 -12.34 23.39
C ASP A 385 7.17 -13.36 22.40
N GLU A 386 6.63 -14.49 22.90
CA GLU A 386 6.03 -15.55 22.09
C GLU A 386 4.75 -15.09 21.39
N SER A 387 3.85 -14.43 22.13
CA SER A 387 2.59 -13.92 21.60
C SER A 387 2.84 -12.85 20.53
N VAL A 388 3.77 -11.93 20.80
CA VAL A 388 4.14 -10.87 19.85
C VAL A 388 4.84 -11.44 18.62
N MET A 389 5.72 -12.45 18.78
CA MET A 389 6.35 -13.15 17.66
C MET A 389 5.32 -13.77 16.71
N LEU A 390 4.27 -14.40 17.24
CA LEU A 390 3.23 -15.02 16.43
C LEU A 390 2.43 -13.99 15.60
N ARG A 391 2.21 -12.78 16.14
CA ARG A 391 1.39 -11.74 15.48
C ARG A 391 2.16 -10.78 14.58
N LEU A 392 3.40 -10.47 14.92
CA LEU A 392 4.22 -9.48 14.22
C LEU A 392 5.40 -10.08 13.46
N GLY A 393 5.71 -11.36 13.66
CA GLY A 393 6.92 -11.99 13.12
C GLY A 393 8.21 -11.52 13.80
N MET A 394 8.10 -10.85 14.96
CA MET A 394 9.23 -10.39 15.75
C MET A 394 8.89 -10.40 17.24
N ARG A 395 9.89 -10.55 18.11
CA ARG A 395 9.68 -10.51 19.57
C ARG A 395 9.61 -9.07 20.09
N LEU A 396 8.94 -8.87 21.21
CA LEU A 396 8.83 -7.55 21.83
C LEU A 396 10.21 -6.97 22.17
N LYS A 397 11.12 -7.80 22.70
CA LYS A 397 12.51 -7.38 22.97
C LYS A 397 13.32 -6.95 21.75
N ASP A 398 12.92 -7.43 20.56
CA ASP A 398 13.60 -7.12 19.29
C ASP A 398 13.06 -5.83 18.66
N MET A 399 12.04 -5.20 19.25
CA MET A 399 11.55 -3.89 18.82
C MET A 399 12.63 -2.81 18.95
N LYS A 400 12.63 -1.88 18.00
CA LYS A 400 13.63 -0.80 17.96
C LYS A 400 13.51 0.07 19.21
N LYS A 401 14.65 0.42 19.82
CA LYS A 401 14.71 1.31 20.99
C LYS A 401 13.90 2.58 20.79
N GLY A 402 13.07 2.92 21.78
CA GLY A 402 12.19 4.10 21.76
C GLY A 402 10.88 3.89 21.01
N THR A 403 10.52 2.64 20.68
CA THR A 403 9.20 2.23 20.19
C THR A 403 8.51 1.31 21.20
N ALA A 404 7.19 1.20 21.11
CA ALA A 404 6.36 0.34 21.97
C ALA A 404 5.15 -0.17 21.18
N LEU A 405 4.44 -1.16 21.70
CA LEU A 405 3.11 -1.53 21.23
C LEU A 405 2.05 -0.79 22.05
N ALA A 406 1.15 -0.10 21.36
CA ALA A 406 -0.05 0.47 21.93
C ALA A 406 -1.22 -0.47 21.63
N GLN A 407 -2.04 -0.76 22.65
CA GLN A 407 -3.25 -1.56 22.52
C GLN A 407 -4.44 -0.72 23.01
N VAL A 408 -5.48 -0.63 22.19
CA VAL A 408 -6.72 0.12 22.49
C VAL A 408 -7.90 -0.85 22.41
N PRO A 409 -8.63 -1.09 23.51
CA PRO A 409 -9.83 -1.94 23.47
C PRO A 409 -10.86 -1.41 22.48
N VAL A 410 -11.43 -2.30 21.67
CA VAL A 410 -12.49 -2.02 20.69
C VAL A 410 -13.81 -2.68 21.13
N SER A 411 -13.72 -3.87 21.73
CA SER A 411 -14.81 -4.60 22.36
C SER A 411 -14.29 -5.44 23.52
N ASP A 412 -15.16 -6.22 24.17
CA ASP A 412 -14.79 -7.09 25.30
C ASP A 412 -13.72 -8.14 24.95
N THR A 413 -13.62 -8.52 23.67
CA THR A 413 -12.72 -9.59 23.20
C THR A 413 -11.72 -9.12 22.14
N THR A 414 -11.80 -7.86 21.69
CA THR A 414 -10.99 -7.37 20.58
C THR A 414 -10.33 -6.04 20.93
N PHE A 415 -9.05 -5.92 20.62
CA PHE A 415 -8.31 -4.67 20.74
C PHE A 415 -7.59 -4.34 19.43
N LEU A 416 -7.35 -3.06 19.23
CA LEU A 416 -6.53 -2.52 18.17
C LEU A 416 -5.10 -2.39 18.67
N GLU A 417 -4.17 -3.11 18.04
CA GLU A 417 -2.74 -3.07 18.36
C GLU A 417 -1.99 -2.27 17.28
N GLU A 418 -1.03 -1.43 17.67
CA GLU A 418 -0.11 -0.75 16.73
C GLU A 418 1.25 -0.49 17.39
N GLY A 419 2.34 -0.58 16.62
CA GLY A 419 3.63 -0.03 17.03
C GLY A 419 3.68 1.49 16.97
N VAL A 420 4.06 2.12 18.08
CA VAL A 420 4.17 3.58 18.21
C VAL A 420 5.59 4.03 18.56
N SER A 421 5.98 5.20 18.05
CA SER A 421 7.23 5.86 18.42
C SER A 421 7.04 6.70 19.69
N VAL A 422 7.56 6.21 20.83
CA VAL A 422 7.44 6.89 22.13
C VAL A 422 8.58 7.89 22.36
N GLY A 423 9.81 7.49 22.03
CA GLY A 423 11.01 8.33 22.17
C GLY A 423 11.91 8.32 20.94
N ARG A 424 11.63 7.43 19.99
CA ARG A 424 12.36 7.34 18.73
C ARG A 424 12.08 8.57 17.86
N LYS A 425 13.16 9.15 17.33
CA LYS A 425 13.08 10.25 16.39
C LYS A 425 12.78 9.72 14.99
N ASP A 426 12.02 10.49 14.23
CA ASP A 426 11.80 10.18 12.83
C ASP A 426 13.12 10.34 12.06
N ASN A 427 13.28 9.54 11.01
CA ASN A 427 14.43 9.62 10.12
C ASN A 427 14.35 10.93 9.32
N PRO A 428 15.36 11.82 9.39
CA PRO A 428 15.38 13.07 8.61
C PRO A 428 15.18 12.87 7.10
N GLY A 429 15.64 11.75 6.52
CA GLY A 429 15.46 11.45 5.10
C GLY A 429 14.07 10.90 4.74
N ASN A 430 13.25 10.55 5.73
CA ASN A 430 11.91 9.99 5.56
C ASN A 430 10.92 10.67 6.51
N THR A 431 11.01 12.00 6.57
CA THR A 431 10.11 12.85 7.34
C THR A 431 9.93 14.19 6.63
N ALA A 432 9.10 15.05 7.18
CA ALA A 432 8.82 16.36 6.65
C ALA A 432 8.69 17.40 7.78
N CYS A 433 8.60 18.67 7.41
CA CYS A 433 8.35 19.73 8.37
C CYS A 433 7.01 19.50 9.08
N ALA A 434 7.02 19.43 10.41
CA ALA A 434 5.81 19.24 11.21
C ALA A 434 4.78 20.37 11.08
N ASN A 435 5.19 21.54 10.56
CA ASN A 435 4.30 22.69 10.36
C ASN A 435 3.68 22.73 8.96
N CYS A 436 4.49 22.55 7.91
CA CYS A 436 4.07 22.78 6.53
C CYS A 436 4.29 21.60 5.58
N GLY A 437 4.94 20.51 6.03
CA GLY A 437 5.17 19.33 5.20
C GLY A 437 6.31 19.44 4.18
N SER A 438 7.08 20.54 4.16
CA SER A 438 8.28 20.62 3.32
C SER A 438 9.34 19.59 3.72
N PRO A 439 9.92 18.82 2.78
CA PRO A 439 11.00 17.87 3.05
C PRO A 439 12.39 18.53 3.07
N SER A 440 12.49 19.82 2.74
CA SER A 440 13.77 20.52 2.57
C SER A 440 14.33 21.09 3.87
N ASP A 441 15.65 21.10 3.99
CA ASP A 441 16.42 21.77 5.06
C ASP A 441 15.96 21.47 6.50
N LEU A 442 15.57 20.21 6.74
CA LEU A 442 14.97 19.80 8.00
C LEU A 442 15.93 19.87 9.18
N LYS A 443 15.56 20.68 10.19
CA LYS A 443 16.26 20.78 11.47
C LYS A 443 15.37 20.29 12.59
N ALA A 444 15.92 19.44 13.44
CA ALA A 444 15.22 18.94 14.61
C ALA A 444 14.98 20.07 15.63
N CYS A 445 13.88 19.97 16.38
CA CYS A 445 13.62 20.84 17.54
C CYS A 445 14.80 20.81 18.52
N GLY A 446 15.38 21.96 18.84
CA GLY A 446 16.54 22.03 19.74
C GLY A 446 16.26 21.50 21.16
N ALA A 447 15.01 21.52 21.62
CA ALA A 447 14.63 21.08 22.96
C ALA A 447 14.36 19.56 23.03
N CYS A 448 13.32 19.06 22.35
CA CYS A 448 12.94 17.65 22.41
C CYS A 448 13.63 16.80 21.33
N GLY A 449 14.08 17.39 20.22
CA GLY A 449 14.61 16.69 19.05
C GLY A 449 13.63 15.73 18.37
N GLN A 450 12.33 15.81 18.68
CA GLN A 450 11.31 14.85 18.23
C GLN A 450 10.55 15.27 16.96
N ARG A 451 10.57 16.56 16.60
CA ARG A 451 9.93 17.14 15.40
C ARG A 451 10.96 17.85 14.54
N TYR A 452 10.72 17.92 13.23
CA TYR A 452 11.59 18.59 12.26
C TYR A 452 10.92 19.81 11.63
N TYR A 453 11.73 20.79 11.25
CA TYR A 453 11.28 22.04 10.64
C TYR A 453 12.21 22.47 9.52
N CYS A 454 11.66 22.89 8.39
CA CYS A 454 12.41 23.46 7.28
C CYS A 454 12.95 24.87 7.60
N SER A 455 12.37 25.57 8.59
CA SER A 455 12.77 26.93 8.95
C SER A 455 12.45 27.27 10.40
N LYS A 456 13.14 28.30 10.94
CA LYS A 456 12.82 28.89 12.25
C LYS A 456 11.41 29.46 12.29
N THR A 457 10.90 29.98 11.17
CA THR A 457 9.54 30.51 11.06
C THR A 457 8.51 29.40 11.26
N CYS A 458 8.67 28.28 10.55
CA CYS A 458 7.82 27.10 10.74
C CYS A 458 7.88 26.56 12.17
N GLN A 459 9.07 26.51 12.77
CA GLN A 459 9.21 26.10 14.17
C GLN A 459 8.46 27.04 15.12
N LYS A 460 8.59 28.36 14.97
CA LYS A 460 7.89 29.35 15.81
C LYS A 460 6.38 29.29 15.64
N ALA A 461 5.89 29.12 14.40
CA ALA A 461 4.47 28.97 14.11
C ALA A 461 3.92 27.73 14.82
N HIS A 462 4.54 26.58 14.59
CA HIS A 462 4.13 25.32 15.21
C HIS A 462 4.24 25.34 16.74
N TRP A 463 5.27 26.00 17.28
CA TRP A 463 5.44 26.19 18.72
C TRP A 463 4.25 26.89 19.36
N LYS A 464 3.78 27.98 18.76
CA LYS A 464 2.63 28.74 19.27
C LYS A 464 1.33 27.96 19.14
N ASP A 465 1.17 27.23 18.04
CA ASP A 465 -0.05 26.52 17.71
C ASP A 465 -0.29 25.33 18.65
N ARG A 466 0.70 24.43 18.81
CA ARG A 466 0.50 23.17 19.55
C ARG A 466 1.76 22.56 20.18
N HIS A 467 2.95 22.68 19.56
CA HIS A 467 4.14 21.99 20.05
C HIS A 467 4.62 22.41 21.45
N LYS A 468 4.31 23.64 21.91
CA LYS A 468 4.71 24.11 23.25
C LYS A 468 4.23 23.18 24.37
N ASN A 469 3.05 22.59 24.21
CA ASN A 469 2.45 21.72 25.23
C ASN A 469 2.97 20.27 25.14
N GLU A 470 3.47 19.86 23.97
CA GLU A 470 3.95 18.50 23.70
C GLU A 470 5.46 18.34 23.90
N CYS A 471 6.20 19.45 23.86
CA CYS A 471 7.66 19.44 23.87
C CYS A 471 8.21 19.04 25.25
N LYS A 472 8.44 17.74 25.44
CA LYS A 472 9.20 17.20 26.58
C LYS A 472 10.70 17.41 26.33
N ARG A 473 11.34 18.27 27.14
CA ARG A 473 12.80 18.48 27.08
C ARG A 473 13.53 17.15 27.30
N LYS A 474 14.59 16.93 26.54
CA LYS A 474 15.43 15.73 26.65
C LYS A 474 16.16 15.65 27.98
#